data_AF-A0A959XXF7-F1
#
_entry.id   AF-A0A959XXF7-F1
#
_cell.length_a   1.000
_cell.length_b   1.000
_cell.length_c   1.000
_cell.angle_alpha   90.00
_cell.angle_beta   90.00
_cell.angle_gamma   90.00
#
_symmetry.space_group_name_H-M   'P 1'
#
loop_
_entity.id
_entity.type
_entity.pdbx_description
1 polymer ?
#
loop_
_entity_poly.entity_id
_entity_poly.type
_entity_poly.pdbx_seq_one_letter_code
_entity_poly.pdbx_strand_id
1 'polypeptide(L)'
;MKNWFYPWVLPNSIIVLCRAKMLFAAVLFLCPQTKAQVNVYHPLPDSNAVWGMMAWCSDWNCGTYRYVQYYMAGDTVIDGATYKIIGQSVSVDYGGGCTCQVPEDLGEGYLREDTAARKVYWRIPGSDTDT
;
A
#
# COMPACT_ATOMS: atom_id res chain seq x y z
N MET A 1 -30.15 80.80 2.96
CA MET A 1 -30.03 79.39 3.38
C MET A 1 -29.49 78.60 2.19
N LYS A 2 -28.26 78.08 2.25
CA LYS A 2 -27.66 77.22 1.21
C LYS A 2 -27.04 76.01 1.92
N ASN A 3 -27.69 74.86 1.85
CA ASN A 3 -27.15 73.60 2.33
C ASN A 3 -26.22 73.01 1.26
N TRP A 4 -24.95 72.85 1.61
CA TRP A 4 -23.98 72.12 0.79
C TRP A 4 -23.93 70.66 1.27
N PHE A 5 -24.29 69.73 0.40
CA PHE A 5 -24.07 68.29 0.57
C PHE A 5 -22.61 67.98 0.24
N TYR A 6 -21.87 67.38 1.18
CA TYR A 6 -20.57 66.74 0.89
C TYR A 6 -20.79 65.24 0.66
N PRO A 7 -20.31 64.65 -0.45
CA PRO A 7 -20.36 63.22 -0.64
C PRO A 7 -19.24 62.54 0.17
N TRP A 8 -19.60 61.50 0.93
CA TRP A 8 -18.67 60.66 1.68
C TRP A 8 -17.84 59.79 0.71
N VAL A 9 -16.70 60.31 0.26
CA VAL A 9 -15.67 59.50 -0.39
C VAL A 9 -14.88 58.80 0.72
N LEU A 10 -15.06 57.49 0.86
CA LEU A 10 -14.30 56.71 1.83
C LEU A 10 -12.81 56.71 1.45
N PRO A 11 -11.89 56.88 2.42
CA PRO A 11 -10.46 56.92 2.15
C PRO A 11 -9.95 55.59 1.58
N ASN A 12 -9.13 55.68 0.53
CA ASN A 12 -8.58 54.54 -0.23
C ASN A 12 -7.93 53.44 0.64
N SER A 13 -7.41 53.81 1.81
CA SER A 13 -6.81 52.90 2.79
C SER A 13 -7.78 51.88 3.38
N ILE A 14 -9.06 52.25 3.60
CA ILE A 14 -10.10 51.32 4.10
C ILE A 14 -10.49 50.31 3.01
N ILE A 15 -10.50 50.75 1.75
CA ILE A 15 -10.85 49.92 0.59
C ILE A 15 -9.76 48.85 0.35
N VAL A 16 -8.47 49.22 0.49
CA VAL A 16 -7.33 48.29 0.31
C VAL A 16 -7.30 47.22 1.41
N LEU A 17 -7.54 47.59 2.67
CA LEU A 17 -7.63 46.63 3.79
C LEU A 17 -8.80 45.64 3.64
N CYS A 18 -9.94 46.10 3.12
CA CYS A 18 -11.10 45.24 2.89
C CYS A 18 -10.88 44.26 1.72
N ARG A 19 -10.19 44.70 0.67
CA ARG A 19 -9.78 43.86 -0.48
C ARG A 19 -8.77 42.77 -0.09
N ALA A 20 -7.79 43.10 0.75
CA ALA A 20 -6.81 42.14 1.24
C ALA A 20 -7.45 41.02 2.10
N LYS A 21 -8.42 41.37 2.95
CA LYS A 21 -9.16 40.39 3.77
C LYS A 21 -10.06 39.48 2.94
N MET A 22 -10.72 40.00 1.90
CA MET A 22 -11.53 39.20 0.98
C MET A 22 -10.68 38.24 0.14
N LEU A 23 -9.51 38.68 -0.34
CA LEU A 23 -8.57 37.81 -1.05
C LEU A 23 -8.05 36.69 -0.16
N PHE A 24 -7.74 36.97 1.11
CA PHE A 24 -7.28 35.95 2.05
C PHE A 24 -8.38 34.92 2.37
N ALA A 25 -9.64 35.37 2.52
CA ALA A 25 -10.78 34.47 2.71
C ALA A 25 -11.06 33.61 1.46
N ALA A 26 -10.87 34.14 0.26
CA ALA A 26 -11.02 33.40 -0.99
C ALA A 26 -9.93 32.32 -1.17
N VAL A 27 -8.68 32.59 -0.75
CA VAL A 27 -7.58 31.61 -0.79
C VAL A 27 -7.83 30.45 0.17
N LEU A 28 -8.41 30.70 1.35
CA LEU A 28 -8.75 29.65 2.32
C LEU A 28 -9.93 28.78 1.84
N PHE A 29 -10.87 29.34 1.08
CA PHE A 29 -12.02 28.60 0.51
C PHE A 29 -11.66 27.77 -0.73
N LEU A 30 -10.58 28.16 -1.44
CA LEU A 30 -10.09 27.46 -2.64
C LEU A 30 -9.08 26.35 -2.31
N CYS A 31 -8.81 26.06 -1.04
CA CYS A 31 -8.00 24.90 -0.69
C CYS A 31 -8.85 23.65 -0.93
N PRO A 32 -8.63 22.89 -2.03
CA PRO A 32 -9.35 21.64 -2.21
C PRO A 32 -9.06 20.78 -0.99
N GLN A 33 -10.10 20.27 -0.34
CA GLN A 33 -9.97 19.12 0.54
C GLN A 33 -9.60 17.95 -0.34
N THR A 34 -8.35 17.89 -0.77
CA THR A 34 -7.78 16.72 -1.40
C THR A 34 -7.91 15.64 -0.33
N LYS A 35 -8.91 14.78 -0.51
CA LYS A 35 -8.86 13.45 0.09
C LYS A 35 -7.70 12.78 -0.64
N ALA A 36 -6.48 13.03 -0.16
CA ALA A 36 -5.35 12.19 -0.46
C ALA A 36 -5.85 10.75 -0.26
N GLN A 37 -5.46 9.84 -1.14
CA GLN A 37 -5.76 8.43 -0.93
C GLN A 37 -5.15 8.06 0.43
N VAL A 38 -5.99 8.04 1.46
CA VAL A 38 -5.62 7.41 2.72
C VAL A 38 -5.35 5.98 2.33
N ASN A 39 -4.17 5.46 2.67
CA ASN A 39 -3.84 4.06 2.50
C ASN A 39 -4.99 3.24 3.11
N VAL A 40 -5.91 2.78 2.26
CA VAL A 40 -7.08 2.01 2.69
C VAL A 40 -6.51 0.67 3.07
N TYR A 41 -6.53 0.38 4.36
CA TYR A 41 -6.10 -0.92 4.83
C TYR A 41 -7.06 -1.96 4.26
N HIS A 42 -6.53 -2.88 3.46
CA HIS A 42 -7.27 -4.02 2.96
C HIS A 42 -6.86 -5.23 3.80
N PRO A 43 -7.82 -5.84 4.53
CA PRO A 43 -7.54 -7.06 5.27
C PRO A 43 -6.95 -8.13 4.36
N LEU A 44 -6.11 -8.97 4.95
CA LEU A 44 -5.63 -10.17 4.30
C LEU A 44 -6.85 -11.01 3.83
N PRO A 45 -6.88 -11.48 2.58
CA PRO A 45 -7.98 -12.32 2.10
C PRO A 45 -8.15 -13.54 3.01
N ASP A 46 -9.40 -13.80 3.41
CA ASP A 46 -9.75 -14.79 4.43
C ASP A 46 -9.51 -16.24 3.99
N SER A 47 -9.55 -16.49 2.67
CA SER A 47 -9.44 -17.81 2.04
C SER A 47 -9.13 -17.70 0.54
N ASN A 48 -8.53 -18.74 -0.03
CA ASN A 48 -8.35 -18.95 -1.49
C ASN A 48 -7.53 -17.91 -2.25
N ALA A 49 -6.77 -17.07 -1.58
CA ALA A 49 -5.82 -16.20 -2.26
C ALA A 49 -4.62 -17.00 -2.77
N VAL A 50 -4.29 -16.75 -4.03
CA VAL A 50 -3.15 -17.35 -4.73
C VAL A 50 -2.34 -16.22 -5.35
N TRP A 51 -1.05 -16.20 -5.05
CA TRP A 51 -0.10 -15.30 -5.68
C TRP A 51 0.89 -16.12 -6.47
N GLY A 52 1.45 -15.54 -7.51
CA GLY A 52 2.47 -16.26 -8.26
C GLY A 52 3.45 -15.31 -8.89
N MET A 53 4.60 -15.86 -9.21
CA MET A 53 5.63 -15.19 -9.97
C MET A 53 6.23 -16.14 -10.99
N MET A 54 6.74 -15.56 -12.06
CA MET A 54 7.58 -16.25 -13.02
C MET A 54 9.02 -15.81 -12.78
N ALA A 55 9.91 -16.75 -12.52
CA ALA A 55 11.33 -16.50 -12.38
C ALA A 55 12.07 -17.10 -13.58
N TRP A 56 12.90 -16.30 -14.23
CA TRP A 56 13.77 -16.76 -15.32
C TRP A 56 14.89 -17.62 -14.76
N CYS A 57 15.21 -18.69 -15.48
CA CYS A 57 16.31 -19.57 -15.11
C CYS A 57 17.65 -18.90 -15.49
N SER A 58 18.62 -18.97 -14.58
CA SER A 58 19.99 -18.54 -14.86
C SER A 58 20.76 -19.55 -15.73
N ASP A 59 20.35 -20.82 -15.71
CA ASP A 59 20.96 -21.90 -16.49
C ASP A 59 20.22 -22.14 -17.81
N TRP A 60 20.91 -21.92 -18.92
CA TRP A 60 20.40 -22.04 -20.28
C TRP A 60 19.94 -23.46 -20.65
N ASN A 61 20.48 -24.50 -19.99
CA ASN A 61 20.20 -25.90 -20.35
C ASN A 61 19.07 -26.54 -19.54
N CYS A 62 18.53 -25.85 -18.51
CA CYS A 62 17.64 -26.43 -17.50
C CYS A 62 16.22 -25.86 -17.49
N GLY A 63 15.86 -25.14 -18.56
CA GLY A 63 14.55 -24.54 -18.75
C GLY A 63 14.67 -23.04 -18.95
N THR A 64 13.59 -22.43 -19.41
CA THR A 64 13.57 -20.98 -19.66
C THR A 64 13.10 -20.21 -18.41
N TYR A 65 12.09 -20.73 -17.72
CA TYR A 65 11.51 -20.11 -16.53
C TYR A 65 10.81 -21.15 -15.63
N ARG A 66 10.55 -20.74 -14.39
CA ARG A 66 9.72 -21.46 -13.41
C ARG A 66 8.55 -20.61 -12.97
N TYR A 67 7.42 -21.26 -12.76
CA TYR A 67 6.28 -20.65 -12.08
C TYR A 67 6.30 -21.07 -10.62
N VAL A 68 6.31 -20.07 -9.73
CA VAL A 68 6.18 -20.25 -8.30
C VAL A 68 4.84 -19.69 -7.90
N GLN A 69 4.02 -20.50 -7.22
CA GLN A 69 2.71 -20.10 -6.72
C GLN A 69 2.68 -20.27 -5.20
N TYR A 70 2.20 -19.24 -4.52
CA TYR A 70 1.92 -19.25 -3.09
C TYR A 70 0.42 -19.30 -2.88
N TYR A 71 -0.02 -20.11 -1.92
CA TYR A 71 -1.44 -20.28 -1.61
C TYR A 71 -1.66 -20.37 -0.12
N MET A 72 -2.87 -19.99 0.30
CA MET A 72 -3.33 -20.15 1.68
C MET A 72 -3.57 -21.65 1.97
N ALA A 73 -2.77 -22.23 2.86
CA ALA A 73 -2.82 -23.65 3.21
C ALA A 73 -3.57 -23.94 4.53
N GLY A 74 -4.08 -22.90 5.20
CA GLY A 74 -4.84 -22.99 6.44
C GLY A 74 -4.34 -22.01 7.49
N ASP A 75 -4.72 -22.24 8.74
CA ASP A 75 -4.39 -21.38 9.86
C ASP A 75 -3.58 -22.17 10.89
N THR A 76 -2.70 -21.48 11.62
CA THR A 76 -1.92 -22.04 12.73
C THR A 76 -1.82 -21.03 13.87
N VAL A 77 -1.42 -21.50 15.05
CA VAL A 77 -1.16 -20.66 16.21
C VAL A 77 0.32 -20.79 16.59
N ILE A 78 1.02 -19.66 16.61
CA ILE A 78 2.42 -19.56 17.00
C ILE A 78 2.51 -18.49 18.08
N ASP A 79 3.09 -18.82 19.25
CA ASP A 79 3.23 -17.92 20.40
C ASP A 79 1.92 -17.22 20.84
N GLY A 80 0.79 -17.92 20.67
CA GLY A 80 -0.54 -17.39 21.02
C GLY A 80 -1.15 -16.43 20.00
N ALA A 81 -0.45 -16.13 18.89
CA ALA A 81 -0.98 -15.37 17.78
C ALA A 81 -1.41 -16.28 16.63
N THR A 82 -2.48 -15.90 15.93
CA THR A 82 -2.99 -16.64 14.76
C THR A 82 -2.24 -16.20 13.51
N TYR A 83 -1.73 -17.18 12.75
CA TYR A 83 -1.07 -16.98 11.46
C TYR A 83 -1.80 -17.78 10.38
N LYS A 84 -1.76 -17.29 9.15
CA LYS A 84 -2.07 -18.04 7.95
C LYS A 84 -0.83 -18.81 7.48
N ILE A 85 -0.99 -20.09 7.19
CA ILE A 85 0.04 -20.93 6.58
C ILE A 85 0.09 -20.62 5.08
N ILE A 86 1.27 -20.27 4.58
CA ILE A 86 1.53 -20.00 3.17
C ILE A 86 2.27 -21.19 2.59
N GLY A 87 1.55 -22.00 1.81
CA GLY A 87 2.12 -23.10 1.05
C GLY A 87 2.71 -22.62 -0.26
N GLN A 88 3.65 -23.38 -0.82
CA GLN A 88 4.28 -23.10 -2.10
C GLN A 88 4.06 -24.28 -3.05
N SER A 89 3.79 -23.97 -4.32
CA SER A 89 3.81 -24.91 -5.44
C SER A 89 4.76 -24.38 -6.51
N VAL A 90 5.62 -25.25 -7.03
CA VAL A 90 6.59 -24.89 -8.07
C VAL A 90 6.38 -25.79 -9.28
N SER A 91 6.11 -25.19 -10.43
CA SER A 91 6.07 -25.89 -11.72
C SER A 91 7.18 -25.40 -12.64
N VAL A 92 7.72 -26.32 -13.42
CA VAL A 92 8.82 -26.07 -14.36
C VAL A 92 8.25 -26.10 -15.77
N ASP A 93 8.58 -25.10 -16.58
CA ASP A 93 8.30 -25.20 -18.01
C ASP A 93 9.39 -26.04 -18.69
N TYR A 94 8.95 -27.02 -19.47
CA TYR A 94 9.73 -28.19 -19.85
C TYR A 94 10.90 -27.82 -20.77
N GLY A 95 12.15 -28.06 -20.31
CA GLY A 95 13.34 -27.87 -21.13
C GLY A 95 14.59 -28.41 -20.45
N GLY A 96 14.90 -29.70 -20.66
CA GLY A 96 16.13 -30.34 -20.18
C GLY A 96 15.99 -30.97 -18.79
N GLY A 97 16.49 -32.19 -18.62
CA GLY A 97 16.36 -33.00 -17.39
C GLY A 97 17.19 -32.50 -16.20
N CYS A 98 17.34 -31.18 -16.03
CA CYS A 98 18.04 -30.55 -14.92
C CYS A 98 17.18 -29.48 -14.22
N THR A 99 17.54 -29.12 -12.99
CA THR A 99 16.73 -28.28 -12.11
C THR A 99 17.04 -26.80 -12.34
N CYS A 100 16.13 -26.05 -12.97
CA CYS A 100 16.20 -24.59 -13.00
C CYS A 100 16.31 -24.01 -11.58
N GLN A 101 17.41 -23.29 -11.31
CA GLN A 101 17.60 -22.57 -10.05
C GLN A 101 16.82 -21.25 -10.08
N VAL A 102 15.86 -21.12 -9.16
CA VAL A 102 15.14 -19.86 -8.86
C VAL A 102 15.84 -19.15 -7.69
N PRO A 103 15.55 -17.86 -7.44
CA PRO A 103 16.09 -17.17 -6.28
C PRO A 103 15.95 -18.02 -5.01
N GLU A 104 17.04 -18.07 -4.24
CA GLU A 104 17.05 -18.70 -2.92
C GLU A 104 16.12 -17.90 -1.98
N ASP A 105 15.63 -18.52 -0.91
CA ASP A 105 14.68 -17.96 0.07
C ASP A 105 13.21 -17.82 -0.38
N LEU A 106 12.84 -18.42 -1.51
CA LEU A 106 11.44 -18.65 -1.88
C LEU A 106 10.93 -19.88 -1.11
N GLY A 107 10.26 -19.66 0.01
CA GLY A 107 9.82 -20.74 0.89
C GLY A 107 8.38 -20.60 1.37
N GLU A 108 7.90 -21.69 1.95
CA GLU A 108 6.70 -21.65 2.79
C GLU A 108 6.93 -20.70 3.97
N GLY A 109 5.84 -20.21 4.55
CA GLY A 109 5.94 -19.36 5.73
C GLY A 109 4.60 -19.05 6.35
N TYR A 110 4.60 -18.09 7.25
CA TYR A 110 3.44 -17.73 8.03
C TYR A 110 3.15 -16.24 7.89
N LEU A 111 1.92 -15.89 7.50
CA LEU A 111 1.45 -14.50 7.43
C LEU A 111 0.56 -14.19 8.62
N ARG A 112 0.83 -13.10 9.32
CA ARG A 112 -0.05 -12.58 10.37
C ARG A 112 -0.48 -11.17 10.05
N GLU A 113 -1.76 -10.92 10.22
CA GLU A 113 -2.34 -9.58 10.15
C GLU A 113 -2.52 -9.01 11.56
N ASP A 114 -2.14 -7.75 11.75
CA ASP A 114 -2.51 -6.92 12.88
C ASP A 114 -3.40 -5.77 12.39
N THR A 115 -4.70 -5.93 12.56
CA THR A 115 -5.70 -4.95 12.12
C THR A 115 -5.65 -3.65 12.93
N ALA A 116 -5.21 -3.69 14.19
CA ALA A 116 -5.08 -2.52 15.04
C ALA A 116 -3.89 -1.66 14.61
N ALA A 117 -2.75 -2.30 14.33
CA ALA A 117 -1.55 -1.64 13.82
C ALA A 117 -1.59 -1.37 12.31
N ARG A 118 -2.54 -1.98 11.58
CA ARG A 118 -2.65 -1.96 10.10
C ARG A 118 -1.37 -2.47 9.43
N LYS A 119 -0.86 -3.60 9.92
CA LYS A 119 0.38 -4.21 9.48
C LYS A 119 0.20 -5.69 9.20
N VAL A 120 1.01 -6.19 8.27
CA VAL A 120 1.14 -7.62 7.98
C VAL A 120 2.59 -8.00 8.27
N TYR A 121 2.76 -9.17 8.87
CA TYR A 121 4.03 -9.73 9.31
C TYR A 121 4.27 -11.06 8.62
N TRP A 122 5.51 -11.30 8.22
CA TRP A 122 5.96 -12.58 7.70
C TRP A 122 6.83 -13.28 8.72
N ARG A 123 6.59 -14.58 8.97
CA ARG A 123 7.47 -15.42 9.79
C ARG A 123 7.96 -16.59 8.96
N ILE A 124 9.29 -16.72 8.91
CA ILE A 124 9.98 -17.84 8.27
C ILE A 124 9.84 -19.08 9.17
N PRO A 125 9.61 -20.28 8.60
CA PRO A 125 9.60 -21.52 9.38
C PRO A 125 10.88 -21.72 10.18
N GLY A 126 10.74 -21.98 11.49
CA GLY A 126 11.88 -22.12 12.41
C GLY A 126 12.47 -20.81 12.93
N SER A 127 11.95 -19.66 12.51
CA SER A 127 12.27 -18.34 13.09
C SER A 127 11.37 -18.04 14.29
N ASP A 128 11.96 -17.47 15.34
CA ASP A 128 11.24 -16.93 16.50
C ASP A 128 10.83 -15.46 16.29
N THR A 129 11.21 -14.85 15.16
CA THR A 129 10.92 -13.44 14.87
C THR A 129 10.10 -13.25 13.60
N ASP A 130 9.16 -12.31 13.68
CA ASP A 130 8.42 -11.74 12.56
C ASP A 130 9.27 -10.68 11.84
N THR A 131 9.20 -10.64 10.52
CA THR A 131 9.75 -9.59 9.65
C THR A 131 8.65 -8.75 9.02
#